data_AF-A0A8B7Y8F6-F1
#
_entry.id   AF-A0A8B7Y8F6-F1
#
_cell.length_a   1.000
_cell.length_b   1.000
_cell.length_c   1.000
_cell.angle_alpha   90.00
_cell.angle_beta   90.00
_cell.angle_gamma   90.00
#
_symmetry.space_group_name_H-M   'P 1'
#
loop_
_entity.id
_entity.type
_entity.pdbx_description
1 polymer ?
#
loop_
_entity_poly.entity_id
_entity_poly.type
_entity_poly.pdbx_seq_one_letter_code
_entity_poly.pdbx_strand_id
1 'polypeptide(L)'
;MAGAEADAATLLLEGANSTTSFEGGNSLTHDLQANNTFVNPDVVAPAHVDEQQNGENGVDATPSIDIFINNVVCTFGVRCHLNLKKIGMEGVNVEYRREYGKVNMRFRNPAATCTIWSSGRVSITGNSSEEDAKKTARRCARALQKMGFRVRFCNFQVVNVLGTCSMPFGIKIAQFAMQHPRAASYEPELHPAVTYKLKSPRATLKVFSTGSITVTAPCVENISLAIQHIYPLVEPHATPLREEVALKRKMKSAKRRKRRKVDDSEDDDYDDDLEDDDDFDNVDSANDDDSGDDSDEDSDDL
;
A
#
# COMPACT_ATOMS: atom_id res chain seq x y z
N MET A 1 -28.00 -9.67 24.11
CA MET A 1 -27.55 -10.93 23.49
C MET A 1 -26.34 -10.61 22.63
N ALA A 2 -25.25 -11.32 22.90
CA ALA A 2 -23.94 -11.16 22.31
C ALA A 2 -23.87 -11.65 20.85
N GLY A 3 -22.86 -11.18 20.11
CA GLY A 3 -22.13 -12.05 19.18
C GLY A 3 -21.96 -11.54 17.74
N ALA A 4 -20.68 -11.35 17.38
CA ALA A 4 -20.09 -11.51 16.05
C ALA A 4 -20.21 -10.37 15.02
N GLU A 5 -19.42 -9.31 15.19
CA GLU A 5 -18.73 -8.70 14.03
C GLU A 5 -17.41 -9.44 13.85
N ALA A 6 -17.36 -10.35 12.88
CA ALA A 6 -16.18 -11.13 12.55
C ALA A 6 -15.16 -10.26 11.78
N ASP A 7 -13.95 -10.26 12.33
CA ASP A 7 -12.73 -9.61 11.86
C ASP A 7 -12.27 -10.20 10.51
N ALA A 8 -12.69 -9.57 9.41
CA ALA A 8 -12.33 -9.95 8.04
C ALA A 8 -10.87 -9.61 7.66
N ALA A 9 -10.08 -9.01 8.55
CA ALA A 9 -8.71 -8.60 8.26
C ALA A 9 -7.64 -9.67 8.52
N THR A 10 -8.00 -10.79 9.19
CA THR A 10 -7.01 -11.81 9.61
C THR A 10 -6.71 -12.89 8.55
N LEU A 11 -7.48 -12.97 7.45
CA LEU A 11 -7.42 -14.11 6.50
C LEU A 11 -6.52 -13.94 5.26
N LEU A 12 -5.62 -12.95 5.21
CA LEU A 12 -4.81 -12.66 4.01
C LEU A 12 -3.29 -12.90 4.14
N LEU A 13 -2.80 -13.56 5.19
CA LEU A 13 -1.35 -13.71 5.43
C LEU A 13 -0.78 -15.14 5.30
N GLU A 14 -1.58 -16.15 4.97
CA GLU A 14 -1.07 -17.51 4.75
C GLU A 14 -1.16 -17.89 3.28
N GLY A 15 -0.09 -17.65 2.51
CA GLY A 15 0.04 -18.24 1.18
C GLY A 15 0.86 -17.43 0.19
N ALA A 16 2.18 -17.36 0.39
CA ALA A 16 3.16 -17.22 -0.70
C ALA A 16 4.59 -17.30 -0.15
N ASN A 17 5.11 -18.51 0.04
CA ASN A 17 6.55 -18.77 0.02
C ASN A 17 6.78 -20.01 -0.85
N SER A 18 7.24 -19.81 -2.08
CA SER A 18 7.94 -20.84 -2.83
C SER A 18 9.08 -20.20 -3.64
N THR A 19 10.27 -20.67 -3.28
CA THR A 19 11.60 -20.50 -3.86
C THR A 19 11.66 -20.94 -5.33
N THR A 20 12.30 -20.15 -6.20
CA THR A 20 12.95 -20.70 -7.40
C THR A 20 14.27 -20.01 -7.68
N SER A 21 15.24 -20.85 -8.02
CA SER A 21 16.67 -20.66 -8.05
C SER A 21 17.14 -20.05 -9.37
N PHE A 22 18.25 -19.33 -9.30
CA PHE A 22 19.01 -18.78 -10.42
C PHE A 22 19.98 -19.85 -10.96
N GLU A 23 20.02 -20.05 -12.28
CA GLU A 23 21.18 -20.63 -12.97
C GLU A 23 21.49 -19.78 -14.21
N GLY A 24 22.74 -19.33 -14.30
CA GLY A 24 23.33 -18.71 -15.49
C GLY A 24 24.10 -19.71 -16.34
N GLY A 25 24.47 -19.33 -17.56
CA GLY A 25 25.39 -20.11 -18.39
C GLY A 25 25.44 -19.70 -19.86
N ASN A 26 26.49 -18.94 -20.20
CA ASN A 26 26.99 -18.51 -21.52
C ASN A 26 26.94 -19.53 -22.68
N SER A 27 26.86 -19.02 -23.92
CA SER A 27 27.99 -18.92 -24.88
C SER A 27 27.56 -19.13 -26.34
N LEU A 28 27.94 -18.22 -27.25
CA LEU A 28 28.77 -18.49 -28.46
C LEU A 28 28.68 -17.36 -29.51
N THR A 29 29.88 -17.02 -29.99
CA THR A 29 30.36 -16.20 -31.13
C THR A 29 29.88 -16.73 -32.50
N HIS A 30 30.00 -16.15 -33.71
CA HIS A 30 30.88 -15.17 -34.37
C HIS A 30 30.30 -14.85 -35.80
N ASP A 31 30.84 -13.83 -36.49
CA ASP A 31 30.88 -13.62 -37.97
C ASP A 31 29.62 -13.22 -38.79
N LEU A 32 29.65 -12.42 -39.86
CA LEU A 32 30.54 -11.43 -40.51
C LEU A 32 29.78 -10.91 -41.77
N GLN A 33 30.19 -9.73 -42.27
CA GLN A 33 29.94 -9.13 -43.61
C GLN A 33 28.54 -8.54 -43.93
N ALA A 34 28.36 -7.42 -44.65
CA ALA A 34 29.17 -6.27 -45.08
C ALA A 34 28.24 -5.36 -45.94
N ASN A 35 28.65 -4.08 -46.10
CA ASN A 35 28.31 -3.13 -47.19
C ASN A 35 26.95 -2.42 -47.18
N ASN A 36 26.81 -1.10 -47.44
CA ASN A 36 27.78 -0.01 -47.65
C ASN A 36 27.07 1.38 -47.65
N THR A 37 27.81 2.44 -47.25
CA THR A 37 27.82 3.86 -47.75
C THR A 37 26.53 4.71 -47.63
N PHE A 38 26.39 5.69 -46.72
CA PHE A 38 27.05 7.02 -46.53
C PHE A 38 26.65 8.12 -47.53
N VAL A 39 25.87 9.13 -47.10
CA VAL A 39 26.15 10.59 -47.19
C VAL A 39 25.03 11.46 -46.56
N ASN A 40 25.42 12.37 -45.66
CA ASN A 40 24.80 13.68 -45.33
C ASN A 40 25.80 14.74 -45.86
N PRO A 41 25.42 16.00 -46.24
CA PRO A 41 24.92 16.98 -45.25
C PRO A 41 24.04 18.17 -45.76
N ASP A 42 23.35 18.79 -44.81
CA ASP A 42 23.19 20.24 -44.55
C ASP A 42 22.34 21.23 -45.41
N VAL A 43 21.39 21.85 -44.66
CA VAL A 43 20.77 23.21 -44.67
C VAL A 43 19.79 23.65 -45.78
N VAL A 44 18.60 24.13 -45.37
CA VAL A 44 18.08 25.53 -45.46
C VAL A 44 16.54 25.54 -45.30
N ALA A 45 16.05 26.21 -44.24
CA ALA A 45 14.70 26.80 -44.12
C ALA A 45 14.81 28.32 -44.42
N PRO A 46 13.74 29.15 -44.54
CA PRO A 46 12.31 28.91 -44.27
C PRO A 46 11.34 29.46 -45.35
N ALA A 47 10.06 29.11 -45.27
CA ALA A 47 8.99 29.89 -45.91
C ALA A 47 7.71 29.85 -45.07
N HIS A 48 7.32 31.04 -44.59
CA HIS A 48 6.03 31.35 -43.99
C HIS A 48 4.93 31.30 -45.06
N VAL A 49 3.81 30.67 -44.73
CA VAL A 49 2.49 31.01 -45.30
C VAL A 49 1.46 30.82 -44.20
N ASP A 50 0.96 31.95 -43.69
CA ASP A 50 -0.23 32.03 -42.85
C ASP A 50 -1.46 31.95 -43.74
N GLU A 51 -2.33 30.97 -43.52
CA GLU A 51 -3.77 31.10 -43.79
C GLU A 51 -4.56 30.38 -42.69
N GLN A 52 -5.30 31.18 -41.92
CA GLN A 52 -6.20 30.77 -40.85
C GLN A 52 -7.46 30.14 -41.43
N GLN A 53 -7.84 28.96 -40.94
CA GLN A 53 -9.25 28.67 -40.62
C GLN A 53 -9.39 27.52 -39.59
N ASN A 54 -9.86 27.96 -38.42
CA ASN A 54 -10.53 27.32 -37.29
C ASN A 54 -11.14 25.91 -37.49
N GLY A 55 -10.96 25.01 -36.51
CA GLY A 55 -11.64 23.70 -36.48
C GLY A 55 -11.26 22.76 -35.33
N GLU A 56 -11.63 23.13 -34.09
CA GLU A 56 -12.20 22.24 -33.05
C GLU A 56 -11.43 21.00 -32.52
N ASN A 57 -10.90 21.18 -31.30
CA ASN A 57 -10.79 20.25 -30.16
C ASN A 57 -11.19 18.76 -30.37
N GLY A 58 -10.21 17.88 -30.14
CA GLY A 58 -10.44 16.45 -29.94
C GLY A 58 -9.36 15.80 -29.06
N VAL A 59 -9.08 16.38 -27.89
CA VAL A 59 -8.41 15.62 -26.82
C VAL A 59 -9.52 14.94 -26.05
N ASP A 60 -9.68 13.62 -26.25
CA ASP A 60 -10.64 12.80 -25.52
C ASP A 60 -10.55 13.13 -24.02
N ALA A 61 -11.62 13.71 -23.50
CA ALA A 61 -11.72 14.09 -22.10
C ALA A 61 -11.79 12.81 -21.26
N THR A 62 -10.64 12.25 -20.88
CA THR A 62 -10.59 11.16 -19.91
C THR A 62 -11.30 11.65 -18.64
N PRO A 63 -12.41 11.04 -18.22
CA PRO A 63 -13.15 11.55 -17.08
C PRO A 63 -12.30 11.45 -15.83
N SER A 64 -12.23 12.54 -15.06
CA SER A 64 -11.52 12.57 -13.78
C SER A 64 -12.24 11.65 -12.78
N ILE A 65 -11.62 10.50 -12.47
CA ILE A 65 -12.14 9.55 -11.49
C ILE A 65 -11.51 9.84 -10.13
N ASP A 66 -12.36 10.18 -9.15
CA ASP A 66 -11.91 10.36 -7.78
C ASP A 66 -11.53 9.02 -7.14
N ILE A 67 -10.27 8.89 -6.73
CA ILE A 67 -9.75 7.75 -5.99
C ILE A 67 -9.70 8.11 -4.51
N PHE A 68 -10.27 7.25 -3.67
CA PHE A 68 -10.26 7.41 -2.22
C PHE A 68 -9.48 6.27 -1.58
N ILE A 69 -8.37 6.59 -0.93
CA ILE A 69 -7.68 5.66 -0.04
C ILE A 69 -8.46 5.56 1.26
N ASN A 70 -8.80 4.34 1.67
CA ASN A 70 -9.58 4.08 2.88
C ASN A 70 -8.76 3.42 3.98
N ASN A 71 -7.72 2.66 3.63
CA ASN A 71 -6.87 1.98 4.60
C ASN A 71 -5.48 1.72 4.02
N VAL A 72 -4.46 2.00 4.80
CA VAL A 72 -3.06 1.66 4.56
C VAL A 72 -2.59 0.76 5.69
N VAL A 73 -2.16 -0.44 5.31
CA VAL A 73 -1.59 -1.43 6.21
C VAL A 73 -0.09 -1.44 6.03
N CYS A 74 0.65 -1.20 7.11
CA CYS A 74 2.10 -1.23 7.11
C CYS A 74 2.63 -2.19 8.18
N THR A 75 3.88 -2.58 8.04
CA THR A 75 4.59 -3.39 9.02
C THR A 75 6.00 -2.84 9.21
N PHE A 76 6.54 -3.02 10.41
CA PHE A 76 7.91 -2.70 10.75
C PHE A 76 8.44 -3.69 11.79
N GLY A 77 9.76 -3.71 11.98
CA GLY A 77 10.43 -4.51 13.00
C GLY A 77 11.08 -3.62 14.07
N VAL A 78 11.17 -4.15 15.30
CA VAL A 78 11.84 -3.50 16.43
C VAL A 78 13.20 -4.12 16.82
N ARG A 79 13.60 -5.22 16.16
CA ARG A 79 14.87 -5.99 16.40
C ARG A 79 15.14 -6.38 17.85
N CYS A 80 14.08 -6.56 18.65
CA CYS A 80 14.19 -7.05 20.03
C CYS A 80 13.00 -7.94 20.37
N HIS A 81 13.20 -8.83 21.35
CA HIS A 81 12.12 -9.64 21.89
C HIS A 81 11.24 -8.82 22.83
N LEU A 82 9.94 -8.86 22.58
CA LEU A 82 8.96 -8.09 23.34
C LEU A 82 8.22 -9.00 24.32
N ASN A 83 8.27 -8.63 25.60
CA ASN A 83 7.45 -9.28 26.62
C ASN A 83 6.03 -8.73 26.54
N LEU A 84 5.16 -9.46 25.84
CA LEU A 84 3.76 -9.09 25.62
C LEU A 84 2.96 -8.91 26.92
N LYS A 85 3.28 -9.67 27.98
CA LYS A 85 2.63 -9.51 29.28
C LYS A 85 2.99 -8.16 29.91
N LYS A 86 4.26 -7.75 29.82
CA LYS A 86 4.70 -6.43 30.30
C LYS A 86 3.97 -5.31 29.56
N ILE A 87 3.92 -5.38 28.23
CA ILE A 87 3.20 -4.41 27.40
C ILE A 87 1.70 -4.38 27.75
N GLY A 88 1.09 -5.52 28.02
CA GLY A 88 -0.32 -5.59 28.42
C GLY A 88 -0.62 -5.04 29.81
N MET A 89 0.37 -4.98 30.71
CA MET A 89 0.21 -4.45 32.08
C MET A 89 0.54 -2.96 32.17
N GLU A 90 1.58 -2.50 31.47
CA GLU A 90 2.08 -1.13 31.52
C GLU A 90 1.53 -0.25 30.39
N GLY A 91 1.07 -0.86 29.29
CA GLY A 91 0.64 -0.13 28.09
C GLY A 91 -0.73 0.52 28.24
N VAL A 92 -0.87 1.69 27.62
CA VAL A 92 -2.14 2.45 27.56
C VAL A 92 -2.90 2.08 26.29
N ASN A 93 -4.24 1.93 26.39
CA ASN A 93 -5.11 1.55 25.27
C ASN A 93 -4.69 0.23 24.61
N VAL A 94 -4.25 -0.72 25.43
CA VAL A 94 -3.77 -2.04 25.01
C VAL A 94 -4.80 -3.13 25.34
N GLU A 95 -5.07 -4.00 24.38
CA GLU A 95 -5.80 -5.25 24.56
C GLU A 95 -4.81 -6.41 24.41
N TYR A 96 -4.51 -7.08 25.53
CA TYR A 96 -3.69 -8.30 25.54
C TYR A 96 -4.54 -9.52 25.85
N ARG A 97 -4.46 -10.52 24.97
CA ARG A 97 -5.08 -11.83 25.16
C ARG A 97 -4.02 -12.89 24.93
N ARG A 98 -3.67 -13.61 26.01
CA ARG A 98 -2.60 -14.61 26.00
C ARG A 98 -2.80 -15.69 24.93
N GLU A 99 -4.05 -16.07 24.67
CA GLU A 99 -4.45 -17.09 23.69
C GLU A 99 -4.00 -16.75 22.26
N TYR A 100 -3.97 -15.47 21.89
CA TYR A 100 -3.67 -15.05 20.53
C TYR A 100 -2.18 -14.76 20.28
N GLY A 101 -1.34 -14.82 21.32
CA GLY A 101 0.11 -14.57 21.18
C GLY A 101 0.46 -13.19 20.62
N LYS A 102 -0.46 -12.22 20.74
CA LYS A 102 -0.33 -10.85 20.20
C LYS A 102 -0.92 -9.82 21.16
N VAL A 103 -0.46 -8.59 21.01
CA VAL A 103 -0.96 -7.42 21.73
C VAL A 103 -1.51 -6.42 20.73
N ASN A 104 -2.74 -5.93 20.95
CA ASN A 104 -3.32 -4.88 20.13
C ASN A 104 -3.25 -3.55 20.90
N MET A 105 -2.55 -2.56 20.36
CA MET A 105 -2.46 -1.20 20.90
C MET A 105 -3.22 -0.24 19.98
N ARG A 106 -4.08 0.61 20.55
CA ARG A 106 -4.91 1.55 19.77
C ARG A 106 -4.42 2.99 19.92
N PHE A 107 -4.27 3.67 18.79
CA PHE A 107 -3.94 5.09 18.67
C PHE A 107 -5.18 5.87 18.21
N ARG A 108 -5.34 7.10 18.69
CA ARG A 108 -6.47 7.99 18.36
C ARG A 108 -6.15 8.97 17.24
N ASN A 109 -4.96 9.55 17.25
CA ASN A 109 -4.49 10.45 16.20
C ASN A 109 -3.11 9.98 15.70
N PRO A 110 -2.94 9.58 14.44
CA PRO A 110 -3.98 9.06 13.55
C PRO A 110 -4.70 7.86 14.17
N ALA A 111 -5.98 7.66 13.83
CA ALA A 111 -6.75 6.53 14.34
C ALA A 111 -6.23 5.22 13.74
N ALA A 112 -5.56 4.39 14.54
CA ALA A 112 -4.91 3.18 14.05
C ALA A 112 -4.81 2.11 15.14
N THR A 113 -4.72 0.85 14.72
CA THR A 113 -4.48 -0.29 15.61
C THR A 113 -3.16 -0.95 15.23
N CYS A 114 -2.24 -0.99 16.18
CA CYS A 114 -0.96 -1.69 16.09
C CYS A 114 -1.09 -3.07 16.72
N THR A 115 -0.88 -4.11 15.94
CA THR A 115 -0.71 -5.48 16.43
C THR A 115 0.78 -5.74 16.62
N ILE A 116 1.17 -6.17 17.81
CA ILE A 116 2.55 -6.37 18.25
C ILE A 116 2.74 -7.84 18.60
N TRP A 117 3.79 -8.45 18.05
CA TRP A 117 4.17 -9.84 18.31
C TRP A 117 5.42 -9.91 19.18
N SER A 118 5.59 -11.02 19.91
CA SER A 118 6.76 -11.25 20.79
C SER A 118 8.09 -11.29 20.04
N SER A 119 8.06 -11.58 18.73
CA SER A 119 9.21 -11.54 17.83
C SER A 119 9.71 -10.13 17.53
N GLY A 120 8.97 -9.09 17.94
CA GLY A 120 9.31 -7.71 17.59
C GLY A 120 8.85 -7.30 16.19
N ARG A 121 8.07 -8.12 15.50
CA ARG A 121 7.29 -7.68 14.34
C ARG A 121 6.10 -6.85 14.83
N VAL A 122 5.77 -5.79 14.11
CA VAL A 122 4.60 -4.95 14.36
C VAL A 122 3.89 -4.69 13.04
N SER A 123 2.55 -4.66 13.08
CA SER A 123 1.67 -4.42 11.93
C SER A 123 0.65 -3.40 12.33
N ILE A 124 0.37 -2.44 11.46
CA ILE A 124 -0.50 -1.32 11.74
C ILE A 124 -1.61 -1.31 10.70
N THR A 125 -2.84 -1.12 11.16
CA THR A 125 -4.03 -1.04 10.33
C THR A 125 -4.87 0.17 10.75
N GLY A 126 -5.64 0.73 9.81
CA GLY A 126 -6.56 1.84 10.06
C GLY A 126 -6.10 3.21 9.56
N ASN A 127 -4.88 3.31 9.02
CA ASN A 127 -4.34 4.57 8.53
C ASN A 127 -5.05 5.00 7.23
N SER A 128 -5.31 6.30 7.08
CA SER A 128 -5.95 6.84 5.87
C SER A 128 -4.95 7.17 4.77
N SER A 129 -3.67 7.33 5.11
CA SER A 129 -2.59 7.69 4.19
C SER A 129 -1.28 6.94 4.52
N GLU A 130 -0.33 6.95 3.60
CA GLU A 130 1.01 6.38 3.82
C GLU A 130 1.81 7.21 4.85
N GLU A 131 1.61 8.52 4.87
CA GLU A 131 2.22 9.43 5.84
C GLU A 131 1.73 9.16 7.26
N ASP A 132 0.41 9.00 7.45
CA ASP A 132 -0.19 8.62 8.74
C ASP A 132 0.32 7.26 9.22
N ALA A 133 0.49 6.32 8.28
CA ALA A 133 1.04 5.01 8.58
C ALA A 133 2.48 5.11 9.11
N LYS A 134 3.30 6.01 8.54
CA LYS A 134 4.68 6.26 9.00
C LYS A 134 4.70 6.97 10.36
N LYS A 135 3.85 7.99 10.56
CA LYS A 135 3.69 8.68 11.84
C LYS A 135 3.28 7.71 12.96
N THR A 136 2.25 6.89 12.72
CA THR A 136 1.78 5.88 13.68
C THR A 136 2.86 4.84 13.99
N ALA A 137 3.63 4.40 12.98
CA ALA A 137 4.70 3.43 13.19
C ALA A 137 5.79 3.96 14.12
N ARG A 138 6.19 5.22 13.96
CA ARG A 138 7.15 5.89 14.85
C ARG A 138 6.59 6.06 16.25
N ARG A 139 5.33 6.50 16.38
CA ARG A 139 4.64 6.61 17.69
C ARG A 139 4.60 5.27 18.43
N CYS A 140 4.30 4.19 17.72
CA CYS A 140 4.31 2.85 18.29
C CYS A 140 5.71 2.41 18.75
N ALA A 141 6.75 2.65 17.94
CA ALA A 141 8.13 2.35 18.33
C ALA A 141 8.57 3.15 19.57
N ARG A 142 8.23 4.44 19.64
CA ARG A 142 8.53 5.31 20.79
C ARG A 142 7.79 4.88 22.06
N ALA A 143 6.52 4.49 21.94
CA ALA A 143 5.76 3.94 23.07
C ALA A 143 6.44 2.68 23.64
N LEU A 144 6.95 1.80 22.77
CA LEU A 144 7.72 0.63 23.18
C LEU A 144 9.05 1.01 23.85
N GLN A 145 9.76 2.03 23.35
CA GLN A 145 10.99 2.53 24.00
C GLN A 145 10.72 3.06 25.41
N LYS A 146 9.65 3.85 25.60
CA LYS A 146 9.26 4.41 26.92
C LYS A 146 8.95 3.32 27.95
N MET A 147 8.51 2.13 27.53
CA MET A 147 8.32 0.96 28.41
C MET A 147 9.64 0.21 28.74
N GLY A 148 10.79 0.73 28.32
CA GLY A 148 12.11 0.18 28.61
C GLY A 148 12.57 -0.95 27.67
N PHE A 149 11.94 -1.09 26.50
CA PHE A 149 12.42 -2.03 25.48
C PHE A 149 13.49 -1.38 24.60
N ARG A 150 14.60 -2.09 24.33
CA ARG A 150 15.64 -1.66 23.39
C ARG A 150 15.16 -1.81 21.94
N VAL A 151 14.32 -0.88 21.49
CA VAL A 151 13.68 -0.91 20.17
C VAL A 151 14.54 -0.21 19.13
N ARG A 152 14.75 -0.86 17.98
CA ARG A 152 15.32 -0.27 16.76
C ARG A 152 14.31 -0.33 15.63
N PHE A 153 13.90 0.82 15.12
CA PHE A 153 12.95 0.91 14.03
C PHE A 153 13.61 0.44 12.72
N CYS A 154 13.11 -0.63 12.12
CA CYS A 154 13.67 -1.17 10.88
C CYS A 154 12.60 -1.80 9.99
N ASN A 155 12.96 -2.06 8.73
CA ASN A 155 12.14 -2.81 7.77
C ASN A 155 10.70 -2.30 7.63
N PHE A 156 10.51 -0.99 7.72
CA PHE A 156 9.21 -0.37 7.48
C PHE A 156 8.80 -0.59 6.02
N GLN A 157 7.61 -1.14 5.82
CA GLN A 157 7.07 -1.38 4.49
C GLN A 157 5.54 -1.28 4.52
N VAL A 158 4.97 -0.72 3.45
CA VAL A 158 3.53 -0.81 3.19
C VAL A 158 3.24 -2.20 2.62
N VAL A 159 2.34 -2.92 3.27
CA VAL A 159 1.97 -4.29 2.89
C VAL A 159 0.80 -4.26 1.93
N ASN A 160 -0.18 -3.42 2.24
CA ASN A 160 -1.43 -3.37 1.50
C ASN A 160 -2.09 -2.01 1.60
N VAL A 161 -2.68 -1.57 0.51
CA VAL A 161 -3.44 -0.33 0.39
C VAL A 161 -4.81 -0.68 -0.17
N LEU A 162 -5.85 -0.17 0.48
CA LEU A 162 -7.24 -0.31 0.08
C LEU A 162 -7.74 1.01 -0.49
N GLY A 163 -7.94 1.04 -1.80
CA GLY A 163 -8.57 2.13 -2.52
C GLY A 163 -10.03 1.83 -2.87
N THR A 164 -10.83 2.86 -2.99
CA THR A 164 -12.14 2.80 -3.64
C THR A 164 -12.28 3.90 -4.65
N CYS A 165 -12.85 3.57 -5.81
CA CYS A 165 -13.26 4.54 -6.80
C CYS A 165 -14.71 4.28 -7.22
N SER A 166 -15.33 5.29 -7.79
CA SER A 166 -16.72 5.25 -8.23
C SER A 166 -16.80 5.69 -9.68
N MET A 167 -17.19 4.78 -10.56
CA MET A 167 -17.45 5.10 -11.95
C MET A 167 -18.75 5.91 -12.09
N PRO A 168 -18.86 6.79 -13.10
CA PRO A 168 -20.06 7.60 -13.31
C PRO A 168 -21.27 6.78 -13.78
N PHE A 169 -21.06 5.55 -14.23
CA PHE A 169 -22.06 4.60 -14.74
C PHE A 169 -22.12 3.32 -13.90
N GLY A 170 -23.19 2.54 -14.06
CA GLY A 170 -23.26 1.16 -13.56
C GLY A 170 -22.57 0.19 -14.53
N ILE A 171 -22.28 -1.05 -14.12
CA ILE A 171 -21.52 -2.00 -14.95
C ILE A 171 -22.26 -3.34 -15.05
N LYS A 172 -22.39 -3.89 -16.27
CA LYS A 172 -22.87 -5.27 -16.49
C LYS A 172 -21.79 -6.28 -16.15
N ILE A 173 -21.58 -6.49 -14.85
CA ILE A 173 -20.47 -7.29 -14.32
C ILE A 173 -20.46 -8.76 -14.79
N ALA A 174 -21.61 -9.37 -15.04
CA ALA A 174 -21.70 -10.74 -15.56
C ALA A 174 -21.10 -10.85 -16.98
N GLN A 175 -21.46 -9.91 -17.86
CA GLN A 175 -20.92 -9.86 -19.23
C GLN A 175 -19.43 -9.53 -19.23
N PHE A 176 -19.01 -8.61 -18.37
CA PHE A 176 -17.61 -8.27 -18.17
C PHE A 176 -16.77 -9.48 -17.73
N ALA A 177 -17.27 -10.28 -16.79
CA ALA A 177 -16.59 -11.48 -16.30
C ALA A 177 -16.46 -12.56 -17.39
N MET A 178 -17.52 -12.77 -18.19
CA MET A 178 -17.52 -13.72 -19.30
C MET A 178 -16.48 -13.38 -20.38
N GLN A 179 -16.20 -12.09 -20.61
CA GLN A 179 -15.18 -11.66 -21.58
C GLN A 179 -13.75 -11.83 -21.08
N HIS A 180 -13.56 -11.92 -19.75
CA HIS A 180 -12.24 -11.99 -19.12
C HIS A 180 -12.08 -13.23 -18.23
N PRO A 181 -12.36 -14.46 -18.69
CA PRO A 181 -12.41 -15.65 -17.83
C PRO A 181 -11.08 -16.01 -17.17
N ARG A 182 -9.95 -15.55 -17.73
CA ARG A 182 -8.60 -15.78 -17.18
C ARG A 182 -8.25 -14.88 -16.00
N ALA A 183 -8.88 -13.70 -15.90
CA ALA A 183 -8.55 -12.67 -14.91
C ALA A 183 -9.73 -12.32 -13.98
N ALA A 184 -10.96 -12.52 -14.44
CA ALA A 184 -12.19 -12.22 -13.72
C ALA A 184 -12.85 -13.50 -13.21
N SER A 185 -13.29 -13.48 -11.96
CA SER A 185 -14.09 -14.52 -11.32
C SER A 185 -15.38 -13.90 -10.77
N TYR A 186 -16.51 -14.48 -11.16
CA TYR A 186 -17.83 -14.03 -10.74
C TYR A 186 -18.66 -15.19 -10.20
N GLU A 187 -18.89 -15.19 -8.90
CA GLU A 187 -19.67 -16.19 -8.19
C GLU A 187 -20.76 -15.46 -7.39
N PRO A 188 -21.92 -15.12 -8.00
CA PRO A 188 -22.95 -14.28 -7.36
C PRO A 188 -23.49 -14.85 -6.04
N GLU A 189 -23.50 -16.18 -5.91
CA GLU A 189 -23.91 -16.88 -4.68
C GLU A 189 -22.91 -16.68 -3.53
N LEU A 190 -21.63 -16.47 -3.84
CA LEU A 190 -20.58 -16.23 -2.85
C LEU A 190 -20.36 -14.74 -2.60
N HIS A 191 -20.39 -13.92 -3.65
CA HIS A 191 -20.10 -12.50 -3.55
C HIS A 191 -20.74 -11.69 -4.70
N PRO A 192 -21.39 -10.55 -4.42
CA PRO A 192 -22.11 -9.77 -5.43
C PRO A 192 -21.22 -8.99 -6.42
N ALA A 193 -19.90 -9.00 -6.21
CA ALA A 193 -18.92 -8.29 -7.04
C ALA A 193 -18.03 -9.26 -7.79
N VAL A 194 -17.62 -8.88 -9.00
CA VAL A 194 -16.60 -9.59 -9.78
C VAL A 194 -15.24 -9.31 -9.19
N THR A 195 -14.46 -10.37 -8.97
CA THR A 195 -13.05 -10.25 -8.58
C THR A 195 -12.19 -10.30 -9.83
N TYR A 196 -11.50 -9.20 -10.13
CA TYR A 196 -10.56 -9.08 -11.24
C TYR A 196 -9.13 -9.00 -10.71
N LYS A 197 -8.28 -9.96 -11.07
CA LYS A 197 -6.88 -10.02 -10.63
C LYS A 197 -5.95 -9.53 -11.74
N LEU A 198 -5.22 -8.46 -11.46
CA LEU A 198 -4.22 -7.88 -12.36
C LEU A 198 -2.82 -8.30 -11.91
N LYS A 199 -2.03 -8.84 -12.85
CA LYS A 199 -0.66 -9.30 -12.58
C LYS A 199 0.36 -8.17 -12.62
N SER A 200 0.21 -7.24 -13.57
CA SER A 200 1.06 -6.07 -13.74
C SER A 200 0.18 -4.86 -14.11
N PRO A 201 0.01 -3.86 -13.23
CA PRO A 201 0.45 -3.79 -11.83
C PRO A 201 -0.21 -4.86 -10.95
N ARG A 202 0.48 -5.29 -9.88
CA ARG A 202 -0.07 -6.28 -8.94
C ARG A 202 -1.21 -5.65 -8.14
N ALA A 203 -2.45 -5.96 -8.51
CA ALA A 203 -3.65 -5.44 -7.85
C ALA A 203 -4.82 -6.42 -7.96
N THR A 204 -5.71 -6.41 -6.96
CA THR A 204 -6.99 -7.13 -7.01
C THR A 204 -8.12 -6.11 -6.95
N LEU A 205 -9.01 -6.15 -7.93
CA LEU A 205 -10.15 -5.26 -8.04
C LEU A 205 -11.44 -6.03 -7.77
N LYS A 206 -12.33 -5.48 -6.97
CA LYS A 206 -13.71 -5.94 -6.80
C LYS A 206 -14.62 -4.94 -7.48
N VAL A 207 -15.21 -5.34 -8.61
CA VAL A 207 -16.08 -4.50 -9.44
C VAL A 207 -17.54 -4.82 -9.12
N PHE A 208 -18.28 -3.83 -8.67
CA PHE A 208 -19.70 -3.95 -8.34
C PHE A 208 -20.57 -3.49 -9.51
N SER A 209 -21.77 -4.07 -9.65
CA SER A 209 -22.75 -3.67 -10.68
C SER A 209 -23.17 -2.21 -10.58
N THR A 210 -23.04 -1.62 -9.39
CA THR A 210 -23.27 -0.18 -9.14
C THR A 210 -22.21 0.73 -9.75
N GLY A 211 -21.12 0.20 -10.30
CA GLY A 211 -19.98 0.97 -10.79
C GLY A 211 -18.99 1.39 -9.69
N SER A 212 -19.22 0.97 -8.45
CA SER A 212 -18.21 1.11 -7.40
C SER A 212 -17.13 0.05 -7.62
N ILE A 213 -15.87 0.43 -7.43
CA ILE A 213 -14.74 -0.49 -7.52
C ILE A 213 -13.90 -0.36 -6.26
N THR A 214 -13.59 -1.48 -5.64
CA THR A 214 -12.64 -1.57 -4.53
C THR A 214 -11.34 -2.17 -5.06
N VAL A 215 -10.22 -1.51 -4.80
CA VAL A 215 -8.90 -1.92 -5.27
C VAL A 215 -8.01 -2.23 -4.07
N THR A 216 -7.32 -3.37 -4.14
CA THR A 216 -6.36 -3.81 -3.13
C THR A 216 -5.02 -4.02 -3.82
N ALA A 217 -3.98 -3.28 -3.39
CA ALA A 217 -2.68 -3.24 -4.05
C ALA A 217 -1.55 -3.00 -3.03
N PRO A 218 -0.28 -3.32 -3.33
CA PRO A 218 0.82 -3.15 -2.39
C PRO A 218 1.22 -1.69 -2.13
N CYS A 219 0.92 -0.76 -3.05
CA CYS A 219 1.21 0.66 -2.93
C CYS A 219 0.10 1.51 -3.56
N VAL A 220 0.06 2.81 -3.23
CA VAL A 220 -0.92 3.76 -3.79
C VAL A 220 -0.78 3.89 -5.31
N GLU A 221 0.44 3.88 -5.85
CA GLU A 221 0.68 4.01 -7.30
C GLU A 221 0.02 2.88 -8.10
N ASN A 222 0.12 1.64 -7.61
CA ASN A 222 -0.53 0.49 -8.24
C ASN A 222 -2.05 0.62 -8.27
N ILE A 223 -2.66 1.36 -7.34
CA ILE A 223 -4.12 1.63 -7.37
C ILE A 223 -4.46 2.52 -8.56
N SER A 224 -3.71 3.60 -8.75
CA SER A 224 -3.92 4.52 -9.88
C SER A 224 -3.76 3.81 -11.21
N LEU A 225 -2.69 3.03 -11.38
CA LEU A 225 -2.43 2.25 -12.59
C LEU A 225 -3.50 1.17 -12.82
N ALA A 226 -3.95 0.49 -11.76
CA ALA A 226 -5.02 -0.51 -11.86
C ALA A 226 -6.35 0.12 -12.31
N ILE A 227 -6.65 1.35 -11.87
CA ILE A 227 -7.86 2.07 -12.28
C ILE A 227 -7.76 2.52 -13.74
N GLN A 228 -6.60 3.02 -14.17
CA GLN A 228 -6.36 3.35 -15.58
C GLN A 228 -6.51 2.10 -16.48
N HIS A 229 -6.04 0.94 -16.02
CA HIS A 229 -6.18 -0.31 -16.76
C HIS A 229 -7.63 -0.81 -16.82
N ILE A 230 -8.38 -0.74 -15.72
CA ILE A 230 -9.74 -1.30 -15.69
C ILE A 230 -10.75 -0.43 -16.42
N TYR A 231 -10.53 0.90 -16.46
CA TYR A 231 -11.47 1.86 -17.05
C TYR A 231 -11.92 1.51 -18.49
N PRO A 232 -11.02 1.33 -19.48
CA PRO A 232 -11.40 1.00 -20.85
C PRO A 232 -12.07 -0.38 -20.97
N LEU A 233 -11.84 -1.28 -20.01
CA LEU A 233 -12.44 -2.62 -20.03
C LEU A 233 -13.89 -2.62 -19.50
N VAL A 234 -14.25 -1.67 -18.63
CA VAL A 234 -15.59 -1.58 -18.05
C VAL A 234 -16.52 -0.61 -18.79
N GLU A 235 -15.97 0.35 -19.51
CA GLU A 235 -16.73 1.33 -20.30
C GLU A 235 -17.67 0.69 -21.34
N PRO A 236 -17.28 -0.34 -22.11
CA PRO A 236 -18.19 -1.03 -23.04
C PRO A 236 -19.38 -1.72 -22.35
N HIS A 237 -19.27 -1.98 -21.05
CA HIS A 237 -20.29 -2.64 -20.23
C HIS A 237 -21.10 -1.63 -19.40
N ALA A 238 -20.96 -0.33 -19.70
CA ALA A 238 -21.64 0.72 -18.98
C ALA A 238 -23.17 0.60 -19.09
N THR A 239 -23.83 0.88 -17.98
CA THR A 239 -25.29 0.97 -17.85
C THR A 239 -25.65 2.32 -17.26
N PRO A 240 -26.80 2.90 -17.64
CA PRO A 240 -27.26 4.13 -17.02
C PRO A 240 -27.42 3.90 -15.52
N LEU A 241 -26.83 4.81 -14.74
CA LEU A 241 -26.91 4.75 -13.30
C LEU A 241 -28.35 5.09 -12.87
N ARG A 242 -28.97 4.25 -12.04
CA ARG A 242 -30.28 4.59 -11.45
C ARG A 242 -30.17 5.93 -10.71
N GLU A 243 -31.11 6.85 -10.93
CA GLU A 243 -31.06 8.22 -10.39
C GLU A 243 -30.90 8.25 -8.87
N GLU A 244 -31.57 7.35 -8.14
CA GLU A 244 -31.42 7.22 -6.69
C GLU A 244 -29.98 6.95 -6.24
N VAL A 245 -29.26 6.12 -7.00
CA VAL A 245 -27.86 5.75 -6.71
C VAL A 245 -26.95 6.94 -7.00
N ALA A 246 -27.24 7.69 -8.07
CA ALA A 246 -26.52 8.91 -8.42
C ALA A 246 -26.65 9.99 -7.33
N LEU A 247 -27.88 10.20 -6.82
CA LEU A 247 -28.14 11.18 -5.76
C LEU A 247 -27.42 10.81 -4.46
N LYS A 248 -27.54 9.55 -4.01
CA LYS A 248 -26.86 9.04 -2.81
C LYS A 248 -25.34 9.19 -2.91
N ARG A 249 -24.76 8.99 -4.10
CA ARG A 249 -23.32 9.18 -4.35
C ARG A 249 -22.90 10.63 -4.23
N LYS A 250 -23.64 11.57 -4.85
CA LYS A 250 -23.36 13.02 -4.73
C LYS A 250 -23.38 13.46 -3.28
N MET A 251 -24.39 13.05 -2.51
CA MET A 251 -24.49 13.34 -1.07
C MET A 251 -23.32 12.75 -0.26
N LYS A 252 -22.96 11.48 -0.50
CA LYS A 252 -21.85 10.81 0.21
C LYS A 252 -20.50 11.45 -0.10
N SER A 253 -20.24 11.80 -1.36
CA SER A 253 -19.02 12.49 -1.78
C SER A 253 -18.92 13.88 -1.14
N ALA A 254 -20.01 14.67 -1.17
CA ALA A 254 -20.06 15.98 -0.52
C ALA A 254 -19.81 15.90 1.00
N LYS A 255 -20.42 14.92 1.69
CA LYS A 255 -20.21 14.70 3.13
C LYS A 255 -18.76 14.32 3.46
N ARG A 256 -18.12 13.48 2.63
CA ARG A 256 -16.71 13.09 2.81
C ARG A 256 -15.76 14.26 2.56
N ARG A 257 -16.00 15.08 1.53
CA ARG A 257 -15.22 16.30 1.25
C ARG A 257 -15.34 17.30 2.40
N LYS A 258 -16.52 17.43 3.02
CA LYS A 258 -16.72 18.27 4.21
C LYS A 258 -15.94 17.73 5.42
N ARG A 259 -15.93 16.41 5.64
CA ARG A 259 -15.18 15.78 6.75
C ARG A 259 -13.67 15.97 6.64
N ARG A 260 -13.07 15.73 5.47
CA ARG A 260 -11.62 15.92 5.28
C ARG A 260 -11.17 17.36 5.59
N LYS A 261 -11.98 18.35 5.21
CA LYS A 261 -11.71 19.76 5.53
C LYS A 261 -11.77 20.09 7.03
N VAL A 262 -12.48 19.29 7.82
CA VAL A 262 -12.56 19.46 9.27
C VAL A 262 -11.37 18.78 9.94
N ASP A 263 -11.02 17.56 9.53
CA ASP A 263 -9.85 16.84 10.03
C ASP A 263 -8.56 17.64 9.80
N ASP A 264 -8.39 18.29 8.63
CA ASP A 264 -7.23 19.16 8.33
C ASP A 264 -7.18 20.47 9.17
N SER A 265 -8.24 20.79 9.93
CA SER A 265 -8.37 22.03 10.70
C SER A 265 -8.38 21.86 12.23
N GLU A 266 -8.43 20.63 12.72
CA GLU A 266 -8.47 20.29 14.16
C GLU A 266 -7.10 19.85 14.72
N ASP A 267 -5.99 20.15 14.02
CA ASP A 267 -4.65 19.71 14.40
C ASP A 267 -3.98 20.50 15.56
N ASP A 268 -4.68 21.46 16.18
CA ASP A 268 -4.19 22.18 17.36
C ASP A 268 -5.02 21.84 18.62
N ASP A 269 -4.87 20.63 19.19
CA ASP A 269 -4.99 20.44 20.65
C ASP A 269 -4.67 18.99 21.16
N TYR A 270 -3.65 18.91 22.03
CA TYR A 270 -3.26 17.85 22.99
C TYR A 270 -2.71 16.48 22.51
N ASP A 271 -1.38 16.39 22.34
CA ASP A 271 -0.47 15.61 23.21
C ASP A 271 0.97 16.12 23.00
N ASP A 272 1.20 17.35 23.48
CA ASP A 272 2.49 18.05 23.52
C ASP A 272 3.31 17.53 24.72
N ASP A 273 3.91 16.34 24.57
CA ASP A 273 4.95 15.78 25.46
C ASP A 273 5.80 14.71 24.74
N LEU A 274 6.07 14.96 23.45
CA LEU A 274 7.07 14.24 22.68
C LEU A 274 7.94 15.28 21.99
N GLU A 275 8.90 15.83 22.74
CA GLU A 275 10.05 16.52 22.15
C GLU A 275 10.61 15.62 21.04
N ASP A 276 10.54 16.13 19.81
CA ASP A 276 11.14 15.57 18.61
C ASP A 276 12.67 15.70 18.74
N ASP A 277 13.28 14.76 19.47
CA ASP A 277 14.72 14.53 19.36
C ASP A 277 14.97 13.79 18.04
N ASP A 278 15.35 14.56 17.01
CA ASP A 278 15.72 14.15 15.65
C ASP A 278 17.03 13.32 15.59
N ASP A 279 17.23 12.36 16.49
CA ASP A 279 18.48 11.59 16.59
C ASP A 279 18.45 10.24 15.85
N PHE A 280 17.56 10.08 14.86
CA PHE A 280 17.43 8.81 14.12
C PHE A 280 18.33 8.68 12.88
N ASP A 281 19.00 9.74 12.45
CA ASP A 281 19.71 9.74 11.16
C ASP A 281 21.21 9.40 11.23
N ASN A 282 21.74 8.85 12.34
CA ASN A 282 23.18 8.56 12.38
C ASN A 282 23.60 7.31 13.18
N VAL A 283 23.24 6.12 12.71
CA VAL A 283 24.07 4.91 12.93
C VAL A 283 23.94 3.96 11.74
N ASP A 284 24.62 4.28 10.64
CA ASP A 284 25.07 3.27 9.67
C ASP A 284 26.56 3.52 9.40
N SER A 285 27.41 2.74 10.08
CA SER A 285 28.80 2.37 9.75
C SER A 285 29.67 2.36 11.01
N ALA A 286 29.62 1.27 11.77
CA ALA A 286 30.75 0.85 12.59
C ALA A 286 31.00 -0.63 12.29
N ASN A 287 32.11 -0.89 11.62
CA ASN A 287 32.66 -2.21 11.39
C ASN A 287 33.07 -2.78 12.75
N ASP A 288 32.54 -3.96 13.09
CA ASP A 288 33.04 -4.79 14.18
C ASP A 288 34.32 -5.49 13.69
N ASP A 289 35.49 -4.94 14.03
CA ASP A 289 36.75 -5.67 14.08
C ASP A 289 37.31 -5.50 15.52
N ASP A 290 36.83 -6.36 16.42
CA ASP A 290 37.37 -6.52 17.77
C ASP A 290 38.17 -7.82 17.82
N SER A 291 39.47 -7.73 17.52
CA SER A 291 40.45 -8.78 17.84
C SER A 291 41.24 -8.31 19.06
N GLY A 292 40.70 -8.60 20.25
CA GLY A 292 41.39 -8.49 21.53
C GLY A 292 42.40 -9.62 21.68
N ASP A 293 43.66 -9.21 21.75
CA ASP A 293 44.82 -9.92 22.29
C ASP A 293 44.65 -10.05 23.81
N ASP A 294 44.78 -11.27 24.34
CA ASP A 294 45.06 -11.51 25.76
C ASP A 294 45.99 -12.72 25.88
N SER A 295 47.24 -12.40 26.18
CA SER A 295 48.27 -13.29 26.72
C SER A 295 47.95 -13.64 28.16
N ASP A 296 48.04 -14.92 28.52
CA ASP A 296 48.42 -15.35 29.88
C ASP A 296 49.29 -16.61 29.80
N GLU A 297 50.53 -16.45 30.27
CA GLU A 297 51.41 -17.52 30.72
C GLU A 297 50.82 -18.14 32.00
N ASP A 298 50.84 -19.47 32.12
CA ASP A 298 51.47 -20.12 33.28
C ASP A 298 51.58 -21.63 33.11
N SER A 299 52.68 -22.11 33.68
CA SER A 299 53.27 -23.43 33.76
C SER A 299 52.40 -24.54 34.39
N ASP A 300 52.55 -25.79 33.94
CA ASP A 300 53.27 -26.84 34.68
C ASP A 300 53.08 -28.26 34.10
N ASP A 301 54.17 -29.03 34.24
CA ASP A 301 54.28 -30.47 34.47
C ASP A 301 54.24 -31.52 33.33
N LEU A 302 55.42 -32.18 33.26
CA LEU A 302 55.82 -33.53 32.79
C LEU A 302 56.25 -33.72 31.33
#